data_AF-A0A2Z3RWI0-F1
#
_entry.id   AF-A0A2Z3RWI0-F1
#
_cell.length_a   1.000
_cell.length_b   1.000
_cell.length_c   1.000
_cell.angle_alpha   90.00
_cell.angle_beta   90.00
_cell.angle_gamma   90.00
#
_symmetry.space_group_name_H-M   'P 1'
#
loop_
_entity.id
_entity.type
_entity.pdbx_description
1 polymer ?
#
loop_
_entity_poly.entity_id
_entity_poly.type
_entity_poly.pdbx_seq_one_letter_code
_entity_poly.pdbx_strand_id
1 'polypeptide(L)'
;MTIAWDAFLSVVLTSIGGAAVIVSLYSLGVRFVTDAELLAPKAAQGDGSAVRKESFFRSVAYICFTLCAIAVLYEVYLIIPFFHK
;
A
#
# COMPACT_ATOMS: atom_id res chain seq x y z
N MET A 1 13.06 5.50 -38.55
CA MET A 1 12.86 5.31 -37.09
C MET A 1 11.43 5.67 -36.77
N THR A 2 10.56 4.69 -36.56
CA THR A 2 9.16 4.91 -36.19
C THR A 2 9.06 4.83 -34.66
N ILE A 3 8.65 5.91 -34.01
CA ILE A 3 8.48 5.93 -32.55
C ILE A 3 7.28 5.04 -32.20
N ALA A 4 7.50 4.05 -31.34
CA ALA A 4 6.44 3.21 -30.79
C ALA A 4 5.68 3.99 -29.71
N TRP A 5 4.77 4.86 -30.14
CA TRP A 5 3.90 5.66 -29.26
C TRP A 5 3.11 4.81 -28.26
N ASP A 6 2.78 3.58 -28.66
CA ASP A 6 2.11 2.57 -27.83
C ASP A 6 2.94 2.16 -26.60
N ALA A 7 4.21 1.82 -26.81
CA ALA A 7 5.12 1.47 -25.72
C ALA A 7 5.28 2.64 -24.72
N PHE A 8 5.33 3.87 -25.22
CA PHE A 8 5.43 5.06 -24.37
C PHE A 8 4.19 5.23 -23.48
N LEU A 9 3.00 5.02 -24.04
CA LEU A 9 1.74 5.12 -23.30
C LEU A 9 1.63 4.07 -22.20
N SER A 10 2.09 2.85 -22.45
CA SER A 10 2.09 1.75 -21.47
C SER A 10 2.95 2.06 -20.23
N VAL A 11 4.13 2.65 -20.43
CA VAL A 11 5.04 3.04 -19.34
C VAL A 11 4.44 4.19 -18.54
N VAL A 12 3.86 5.20 -19.22
CA VAL A 12 3.20 6.32 -18.54
C VAL A 12 2.05 5.82 -17.65
N LEU A 13 1.20 4.94 -18.17
CA LEU A 13 0.08 4.39 -17.41
C LEU A 13 0.55 3.52 -16.24
N THR A 14 1.57 2.69 -16.46
CA THR A 14 2.13 1.85 -15.40
C THR A 14 2.73 2.71 -14.29
N SER A 15 3.62 3.66 -14.62
CA SER A 15 4.33 4.47 -13.63
C SER A 15 3.39 5.39 -12.86
N ILE A 16 2.41 6.02 -13.53
CA ILE A 16 1.44 6.89 -12.84
C ILE A 16 0.47 6.05 -12.01
N GLY A 17 -0.03 4.94 -12.58
CA GLY A 17 -0.97 4.06 -11.91
C GLY A 17 -0.37 3.40 -10.67
N GLY A 18 0.83 2.84 -10.80
CA GLY A 18 1.54 2.22 -9.68
C GLY A 18 1.89 3.23 -8.59
N ALA A 19 2.41 4.41 -8.95
CA ALA A 19 2.67 5.48 -7.98
C ALA A 19 1.40 5.88 -7.22
N ALA A 20 0.28 6.12 -7.92
CA ALA A 20 -0.97 6.50 -7.27
C ALA A 20 -1.50 5.43 -6.30
N VAL A 21 -1.39 4.15 -6.69
CA VAL A 21 -1.81 3.01 -5.86
C VAL A 21 -0.94 2.88 -4.62
N ILE A 22 0.39 2.92 -4.78
CA ILE A 22 1.36 2.78 -3.69
C ILE A 22 1.19 3.91 -2.67
N VAL A 23 1.11 5.16 -3.14
CA VAL A 23 0.93 6.33 -2.25
C VAL A 23 -0.40 6.26 -1.48
N SER A 24 -1.48 5.81 -2.13
CA SER A 24 -2.79 5.67 -1.48
C SER A 24 -2.78 4.57 -0.41
N LEU A 25 -2.26 3.39 -0.73
CA LEU A 25 -2.13 2.27 0.21
C LEU A 25 -1.25 2.63 1.41
N TYR A 26 -0.11 3.28 1.16
CA TYR A 26 0.79 3.70 2.23
C TYR A 26 0.15 4.76 3.14
N SER A 27 -0.49 5.77 2.55
CA SER A 27 -1.17 6.83 3.32
C SER A 27 -2.30 6.27 4.19
N LEU A 28 -3.09 5.34 3.65
CA LEU A 28 -4.14 4.64 4.41
C LEU A 28 -3.54 3.75 5.50
N GLY A 29 -2.46 3.01 5.20
CA GLY A 29 -1.76 2.18 6.16
C GLY A 29 -1.27 2.97 7.37
N VAL A 30 -0.59 4.10 7.14
CA VAL A 30 -0.14 5.00 8.22
C VAL A 30 -1.32 5.52 9.03
N ARG A 31 -2.41 5.92 8.37
CA ARG A 31 -3.60 6.42 9.07
C ARG A 31 -4.22 5.37 10.00
N PHE A 32 -4.35 4.13 9.54
CA PHE A 32 -4.89 3.04 10.37
C PHE A 32 -3.94 2.63 11.51
N VAL A 33 -2.62 2.74 11.35
CA VAL A 33 -1.67 2.58 12.47
C VAL A 33 -1.89 3.66 13.51
N THR A 34 -2.01 4.92 13.09
CA THR A 34 -2.24 6.02 14.03
C THR A 34 -3.55 5.83 14.79
N ASP A 35 -4.63 5.43 14.11
CA ASP A 35 -5.91 5.13 14.76
C ASP A 35 -5.77 3.96 15.78
N ALA A 36 -4.98 2.93 15.46
CA ALA A 36 -4.69 1.84 16.40
C ALA A 36 -3.89 2.32 17.63
N GLU A 37 -2.85 3.14 17.42
CA GLU A 37 -2.01 3.69 18.49
C GLU A 37 -2.79 4.61 19.43
N LEU A 38 -3.74 5.40 18.90
CA LEU A 38 -4.64 6.23 19.71
C LEU A 38 -5.56 5.40 20.61
N LEU A 39 -5.87 4.16 20.22
CA LEU A 39 -6.71 3.25 21.00
C LEU A 39 -5.91 2.38 21.99
N ALA A 40 -4.61 2.16 21.74
CA ALA A 40 -3.72 1.39 22.60
C ALA A 40 -3.74 1.80 24.10
N PRO A 41 -3.73 3.09 24.50
CA PRO A 41 -3.80 3.45 25.91
C PRO A 41 -5.15 3.11 26.56
N LYS A 42 -6.25 3.09 25.79
CA LYS A 42 -7.58 2.68 26.29
C LYS A 42 -7.69 1.17 26.40
N ALA A 43 -7.08 0.43 25.47
CA ALA A 43 -6.97 -1.02 25.54
C ALA A 43 -6.13 -1.47 26.75
N ALA A 44 -5.02 -0.76 27.05
CA ALA A 44 -4.18 -1.02 28.21
C ALA A 44 -4.90 -0.80 29.56
N GLN A 45 -5.94 0.04 29.58
CA GLN A 45 -6.78 0.27 30.76
C GLN A 45 -7.83 -0.85 30.97
N GLY A 46 -7.86 -1.87 30.11
CA GLY A 46 -8.73 -3.05 30.27
C GLY A 46 -10.12 -2.93 29.62
N ASP A 47 -10.35 -1.90 28.79
CA ASP A 47 -11.60 -1.78 28.03
C ASP A 47 -11.62 -2.79 26.86
N GLY A 48 -12.37 -3.87 27.02
CA GLY A 48 -12.46 -4.95 26.02
C GLY A 48 -12.98 -4.50 24.65
N SER A 49 -13.75 -3.40 24.60
CA SER A 49 -14.24 -2.83 23.33
C SER A 49 -13.14 -2.06 22.59
N ALA A 50 -12.21 -1.44 23.32
CA ALA A 50 -11.05 -0.75 22.77
C ALA A 50 -10.01 -1.73 22.24
N VAL A 51 -9.77 -2.85 22.93
CA VAL A 51 -8.87 -3.94 22.48
C VAL A 51 -9.29 -4.48 21.11
N ARG A 52 -10.59 -4.74 20.92
CA ARG A 52 -11.10 -5.28 19.65
C ARG A 52 -10.91 -4.29 18.49
N LYS A 53 -11.17 -3.01 18.73
CA LYS A 53 -11.00 -1.95 17.71
C LYS A 53 -9.52 -1.72 17.39
N GLU A 54 -8.65 -1.67 18.39
CA GLU A 54 -7.20 -1.60 18.20
C GLU A 54 -6.70 -2.74 17.32
N SER A 55 -7.03 -3.99 17.68
CA SER A 55 -6.59 -5.16 16.93
C SER A 55 -7.11 -5.15 15.50
N PHE A 56 -8.33 -4.67 15.26
CA PHE A 56 -8.89 -4.54 13.92
C PHE A 56 -8.12 -3.52 13.08
N PHE A 57 -7.95 -2.29 13.57
CA PHE A 57 -7.21 -1.25 12.83
C PHE A 57 -5.76 -1.63 12.60
N ARG A 58 -5.10 -2.25 13.59
CA ARG A 58 -3.73 -2.75 13.46
C ARG A 58 -3.61 -3.81 12.36
N SER A 59 -4.56 -4.73 12.30
CA SER A 59 -4.58 -5.79 11.28
C SER A 59 -4.78 -5.20 9.88
N VAL A 60 -5.74 -4.27 9.72
CA VAL A 60 -5.99 -3.60 8.44
C VAL A 60 -4.77 -2.79 7.98
N ALA A 61 -4.08 -2.13 8.91
CA ALA A 61 -2.85 -1.40 8.60
C ALA A 61 -1.76 -2.33 8.06
N TYR A 62 -1.51 -3.48 8.70
CA TYR A 62 -0.55 -4.46 8.22
C TYR A 62 -0.92 -5.04 6.86
N ILE A 63 -2.21 -5.26 6.59
CA ILE A 63 -2.68 -5.67 5.27
C ILE A 63 -2.37 -4.60 4.23
N CYS A 64 -2.65 -3.31 4.50
CA CYS A 64 -2.30 -2.21 3.61
C CYS A 64 -0.79 -2.14 3.33
N PHE A 65 0.06 -2.26 4.34
CA PHE A 65 1.51 -2.25 4.14
C PHE A 65 2.02 -3.46 3.37
N THR A 66 1.44 -4.63 3.61
CA THR A 66 1.81 -5.85 2.87
C THR A 66 1.41 -5.73 1.40
N LEU A 67 0.19 -5.25 1.13
CA LEU A 67 -0.27 -4.97 -0.24
C LEU A 67 0.60 -3.90 -0.92
N CYS A 68 0.99 -2.85 -0.19
CA CYS A 68 1.92 -1.83 -0.68
C CYS A 68 3.28 -2.44 -1.07
N ALA A 69 3.86 -3.27 -0.20
CA ALA A 69 5.12 -3.95 -0.49
C ALA A 69 5.03 -4.86 -1.71
N ILE A 70 3.93 -5.61 -1.85
CA ILE A 70 3.68 -6.47 -3.03
C ILE A 70 3.53 -5.60 -4.29
N ALA A 71 2.80 -4.49 -4.21
CA ALA A 71 2.63 -3.57 -5.34
C ALA A 71 3.97 -2.97 -5.80
N VAL A 72 4.83 -2.55 -4.87
CA VAL A 72 6.19 -2.08 -5.17
C VAL A 72 7.02 -3.16 -5.85
N LEU A 73 6.99 -4.40 -5.33
CA LEU A 73 7.72 -5.52 -5.95
C LEU A 73 7.20 -5.80 -7.36
N TYR A 74 5.89 -5.67 -7.59
CA TYR A 74 5.29 -5.85 -8.90
C TYR A 74 5.65 -4.71 -9.88
N GLU A 75 5.70 -3.45 -9.43
CA GLU A 75 6.19 -2.34 -10.25
C GLU A 75 7.67 -2.52 -10.62
N VAL A 76 8.52 -2.89 -9.65
CA VAL A 76 9.93 -3.19 -9.90
C VAL A 76 10.07 -4.34 -10.89
N TYR A 77 9.23 -5.38 -10.75
CA TYR A 77 9.16 -6.45 -11.73
C TYR A 77 8.85 -5.89 -13.11
N LEU A 78 7.80 -5.05 -13.26
CA LEU A 78 7.29 -4.53 -14.55
C LEU A 78 8.15 -3.44 -15.22
N ILE A 79 9.05 -2.79 -14.49
CA ILE A 79 10.00 -1.80 -15.04
C ILE A 79 11.19 -2.50 -15.71
N ILE A 80 11.54 -3.72 -15.29
CA ILE A 80 12.73 -4.42 -15.74
C ILE A 80 12.37 -5.30 -16.95
N PRO A 81 12.61 -4.87 -18.20
CA PRO A 81 12.19 -5.59 -19.42
C PRO A 81 12.79 -6.99 -19.57
N PHE A 82 13.74 -7.36 -18.71
CA PHE A 82 14.30 -8.70 -18.65
C PHE A 82 13.36 -9.72 -17.99
N PHE A 83 12.46 -9.29 -17.10
CA PHE A 83 11.60 -10.19 -16.32
C PHE A 83 10.23 -10.46 -16.98
N HIS A 84 9.76 -9.58 -17.85
CA HIS A 84 8.49 -9.73 -18.58
C HIS A 84 8.74 -9.44 -20.06
N LYS A 85 8.45 -10.43 -20.91
CA LYS A 85 8.59 -10.34 -22.36
C LYS A 85 7.38 -9.71 -23.02
#